data_AF-A0A6H9L9K1-F1
#
_entry.id   AF-A0A6H9L9K1-F1
#
_cell.length_a   1.000
_cell.length_b   1.000
_cell.length_c   1.000
_cell.angle_alpha   90.00
_cell.angle_beta   90.00
_cell.angle_gamma   90.00
#
_symmetry.space_group_name_H-M   'P 1'
#
loop_
_entity.id
_entity.type
_entity.pdbx_description
1 polymer ?
#
loop_
_entity_poly.entity_id
_entity_poly.type
_entity_poly.pdbx_seq_one_letter_code
_entity_poly.pdbx_strand_id
1 'polypeptide(L)'
;MKSNYPFKILQISAVLLFFIAMNACKTESAVSPDEAANENYESSQYAVYEFEDETAAISDATLESDMSLAQDSPTDHHALNENRGRSDFMQRRREQGMHLKYLLVGLQLSDEQRTQVQDFLAQYRECIAVPLQEFRDEASPIIEAARAQRQTLIDSVNAGALTREEARDQLRALNLEKREELKALQVELGLLEAMCECKLSLFTNISGLLSEEQKAVYDAWYTKLEGVCFSTEDSSN
;
A
#
# COMPACT_ATOMS: atom_id res chain seq x y z
N MET A 1 42.93 -37.96 -64.70
CA MET A 1 42.62 -37.16 -65.91
C MET A 1 41.81 -35.94 -65.46
N LYS A 2 42.48 -34.77 -65.37
CA LYS A 2 42.20 -33.52 -66.14
C LYS A 2 40.74 -33.04 -66.00
N SER A 3 40.42 -32.15 -65.06
CA SER A 3 40.53 -30.67 -65.13
C SER A 3 39.68 -30.06 -66.24
N ASN A 4 38.75 -29.15 -65.88
CA ASN A 4 38.84 -27.72 -66.21
C ASN A 4 37.53 -26.98 -65.82
N TYR A 5 37.67 -26.01 -64.90
CA TYR A 5 36.77 -24.86 -64.77
C TYR A 5 37.28 -23.73 -65.69
N PRO A 6 36.41 -22.89 -66.27
CA PRO A 6 36.83 -21.59 -66.77
C PRO A 6 36.50 -20.48 -65.77
N PHE A 7 37.57 -19.78 -65.42
CA PHE A 7 37.67 -18.57 -64.64
C PHE A 7 37.72 -17.38 -65.60
N LYS A 8 36.93 -16.31 -65.42
CA LYS A 8 37.32 -14.95 -65.85
C LYS A 8 36.78 -13.86 -64.93
N ILE A 9 37.75 -13.20 -64.32
CA ILE A 9 37.79 -11.91 -63.62
C ILE A 9 37.60 -10.75 -64.61
N LEU A 10 36.98 -9.64 -64.17
CA LEU A 10 37.44 -8.23 -64.21
C LEU A 10 36.24 -7.29 -63.99
N GLN A 11 36.17 -6.52 -62.89
CA GLN A 11 36.68 -5.13 -62.72
C GLN A 11 35.76 -4.07 -63.40
N ILE A 12 35.44 -2.87 -62.90
CA ILE A 12 36.00 -1.93 -61.91
C ILE A 12 34.89 -0.87 -61.59
N SER A 13 34.79 -0.49 -60.32
CA SER A 13 34.63 0.83 -59.67
C SER A 13 33.76 1.99 -60.21
N ALA A 14 33.33 2.79 -59.21
CA ALA A 14 33.00 4.24 -59.20
C ALA A 14 31.52 4.56 -59.53
N VAL A 15 30.76 5.42 -58.83
CA VAL A 15 30.94 6.81 -58.33
C VAL A 15 29.70 7.05 -57.43
N LEU A 16 29.84 7.37 -56.13
CA LEU A 16 29.76 8.73 -55.53
C LEU A 16 28.33 9.20 -55.15
N LEU A 17 28.13 9.25 -53.83
CA LEU A 17 27.33 10.18 -53.02
C LEU A 17 26.31 11.11 -53.74
N PHE A 18 25.05 11.00 -53.30
CA PHE A 18 24.13 12.13 -53.19
C PHE A 18 23.45 12.11 -51.81
N PHE A 19 23.84 13.05 -50.95
CA PHE A 19 23.02 13.55 -49.83
C PHE A 19 21.81 14.31 -50.45
N ILE A 20 20.58 14.39 -49.91
CA ILE A 20 20.15 15.11 -48.70
C ILE A 20 18.65 14.79 -48.47
N ALA A 21 18.31 14.58 -47.19
CA ALA A 21 17.07 14.83 -46.44
C ALA A 21 15.67 14.73 -47.09
N MET A 22 14.81 13.93 -46.44
CA MET A 22 13.51 14.42 -45.97
C MET A 22 13.27 14.00 -44.51
N ASN A 23 13.02 15.02 -43.68
CA ASN A 23 12.46 14.92 -42.34
C ASN A 23 11.06 14.28 -42.40
N ALA A 24 10.83 13.24 -41.62
CA ALA A 24 9.51 12.92 -41.10
C ALA A 24 9.68 12.19 -39.77
N CYS A 25 9.29 12.86 -38.69
CA CYS A 25 9.21 12.31 -37.35
C CYS A 25 8.46 10.97 -37.33
N LYS A 26 9.14 9.92 -36.88
CA LYS A 26 8.53 8.95 -35.99
C LYS A 26 9.39 8.90 -34.74
N THR A 27 8.89 9.58 -33.72
CA THR A 27 9.24 9.31 -32.33
C THR A 27 8.92 7.85 -32.05
N GLU A 28 9.88 6.96 -32.27
CA GLU A 28 10.02 5.85 -31.36
C GLU A 28 10.47 6.49 -30.06
N SER A 29 9.51 6.73 -29.17
CA SER A 29 9.79 6.99 -27.78
C SER A 29 10.63 5.81 -27.30
N ALA A 30 11.94 6.00 -27.26
CA ALA A 30 12.81 5.22 -26.41
C ALA A 30 12.34 5.55 -24.99
N VAL A 31 11.31 4.82 -24.54
CA VAL A 31 10.99 4.73 -23.12
C VAL A 31 12.27 4.21 -22.49
N SER A 32 12.87 5.04 -21.64
CA SER A 32 14.02 4.61 -20.86
C SER A 32 13.63 3.29 -20.16
N PRO A 33 14.49 2.27 -20.09
CA PRO A 33 14.20 1.06 -19.30
C PRO A 33 13.73 1.38 -17.88
N ASP A 34 14.15 2.54 -17.35
CA ASP A 34 13.78 3.05 -16.04
C ASP A 34 12.33 3.55 -15.93
N GLU A 35 11.68 3.97 -17.03
CA GLU A 35 10.28 4.40 -17.04
C GLU A 35 9.32 3.21 -17.20
N ALA A 36 9.62 2.27 -18.11
CA ALA A 36 8.79 1.08 -18.32
C ALA A 36 8.78 0.13 -17.10
N ALA A 37 9.88 0.06 -16.35
CA ALA A 37 9.92 -0.70 -15.10
C ALA A 37 9.09 -0.05 -13.98
N ASN A 38 8.84 1.26 -14.01
CA ASN A 38 8.09 1.98 -12.99
C ASN A 38 6.57 1.99 -13.26
N GLU A 39 6.16 1.92 -14.53
CA GLU A 39 4.75 1.84 -14.95
C GLU A 39 4.06 0.53 -14.53
N ASN A 40 4.80 -0.59 -14.46
CA ASN A 40 4.24 -1.89 -14.06
C ASN A 40 3.98 -2.05 -12.55
N TYR A 41 4.44 -1.10 -11.73
CA TYR A 41 4.14 -1.04 -10.31
C TYR A 41 3.10 0.04 -10.00
N GLU A 42 1.89 -0.10 -10.54
CA GLU A 42 0.74 0.70 -10.11
C GLU A 42 0.59 0.64 -8.58
N SER A 43 0.49 1.80 -7.94
CA SER A 43 0.82 1.95 -6.52
C SER A 43 -0.08 1.18 -5.55
N SER A 44 -1.33 0.93 -5.93
CA SER A 44 -2.33 0.34 -5.03
C SER A 44 -2.23 -1.17 -4.94
N GLN A 45 -1.87 -1.86 -6.03
CA GLN A 45 -1.73 -3.32 -6.04
C GLN A 45 -0.51 -3.82 -5.24
N TYR A 46 0.48 -2.96 -5.00
CA TYR A 46 1.65 -3.28 -4.17
C TYR A 46 1.57 -2.63 -2.77
N ALA A 47 0.39 -2.13 -2.39
CA ALA A 47 0.16 -1.60 -1.06
C ALA A 47 0.08 -2.74 -0.04
N VAL A 48 0.80 -2.58 1.07
CA VAL A 48 0.72 -3.44 2.25
C VAL A 48 0.17 -2.58 3.36
N TYR A 49 -0.95 -3.00 3.95
CA TYR A 49 -1.61 -2.25 5.02
C TYR A 49 -0.71 -2.13 6.25
N GLU A 50 -0.70 -0.94 6.84
CA GLU A 50 -0.12 -0.69 8.15
C GLU A 50 -1.24 -0.69 9.18
N PHE A 51 -0.99 -1.32 10.33
CA PHE A 51 -1.98 -1.42 11.41
C PHE A 51 -2.46 -0.04 11.89
N GLU A 52 -1.58 0.95 11.86
CA GLU A 52 -1.88 2.34 12.22
C GLU A 52 -2.97 2.96 11.33
N ASP A 53 -3.11 2.49 10.08
CA ASP A 53 -4.14 2.97 9.15
C ASP A 53 -5.57 2.63 9.64
N GLU A 54 -5.78 1.54 10.40
CA GLU A 54 -7.09 1.16 10.94
C GLU A 54 -7.49 2.02 12.15
N THR A 55 -6.54 2.42 12.99
CA THR A 55 -6.82 3.40 14.06
C THR A 55 -7.15 4.78 13.50
N ALA A 56 -6.62 5.08 12.30
CA ALA A 56 -6.95 6.27 11.51
C ALA A 56 -8.27 6.15 10.72
N ALA A 57 -8.87 4.95 10.65
CA ALA A 57 -10.16 4.71 10.00
C ALA A 57 -11.35 5.16 10.86
N ILE A 58 -11.14 5.52 12.14
CA ILE A 58 -12.19 6.03 13.03
C ILE A 58 -12.33 7.54 12.85
N SER A 59 -13.50 7.97 12.37
CA SER A 59 -13.93 9.37 12.40
C SER A 59 -14.66 9.66 13.71
N ASP A 60 -14.22 10.70 14.40
CA ASP A 60 -14.81 11.13 15.67
C ASP A 60 -16.22 11.74 15.48
N ALA A 61 -17.05 11.59 16.50
CA ALA A 61 -18.31 12.32 16.57
C ALA A 61 -18.06 13.81 16.81
N THR A 62 -18.80 14.65 16.09
CA THR A 62 -18.85 16.10 16.27
C THR A 62 -20.29 16.57 16.40
N LEU A 63 -20.51 17.88 16.57
CA LEU A 63 -21.88 18.40 16.53
C LEU A 63 -22.53 18.20 15.15
N GLU A 64 -21.71 18.11 14.10
CA GLU A 64 -22.14 18.07 12.71
C GLU A 64 -22.06 16.66 12.09
N SER A 65 -21.25 15.77 12.66
CA SER A 65 -20.99 14.43 12.11
C SER A 65 -21.09 13.33 13.17
N ASP A 66 -21.55 12.16 12.75
CA ASP A 66 -21.53 10.96 13.57
C ASP A 66 -20.13 10.38 13.72
N MET A 67 -19.93 9.60 14.79
CA MET A 67 -18.79 8.68 14.83
C MET A 67 -19.01 7.59 13.78
N SER A 68 -17.94 7.27 13.05
CA SER A 68 -17.96 6.21 12.05
C SER A 68 -16.62 5.50 11.99
N LEU A 69 -16.69 4.23 11.59
CA LEU A 69 -15.54 3.47 11.11
C LEU A 69 -15.60 3.51 9.58
N ALA A 70 -14.49 3.81 8.91
CA ALA A 70 -14.44 3.82 7.46
C ALA A 70 -14.90 2.46 6.92
N GLN A 71 -16.00 2.45 6.16
CA GLN A 71 -16.55 1.24 5.55
C GLN A 71 -15.76 0.79 4.32
N ASP A 72 -14.99 1.71 3.74
CA ASP A 72 -14.19 1.43 2.56
C ASP A 72 -13.34 0.20 2.88
N SER A 73 -13.51 -0.84 2.05
CA SER A 73 -12.69 -2.03 2.17
C SER A 73 -11.25 -1.55 2.17
N PRO A 74 -10.37 -2.11 3.00
CA PRO A 74 -8.96 -1.78 2.90
C PRO A 74 -8.54 -1.95 1.44
N THR A 75 -9.05 -2.99 0.77
CA THR A 75 -8.81 -3.33 -0.65
C THR A 75 -9.45 -2.38 -1.67
N ASP A 76 -10.26 -1.40 -1.26
CA ASP A 76 -10.91 -0.47 -2.19
C ASP A 76 -9.96 0.70 -2.51
N HIS A 77 -9.30 0.57 -3.66
CA HIS A 77 -8.12 1.34 -4.04
C HIS A 77 -8.39 2.83 -4.40
N HIS A 78 -9.65 3.28 -4.31
CA HIS A 78 -10.06 4.64 -4.67
C HIS A 78 -9.98 5.64 -3.50
N ALA A 79 -9.92 5.19 -2.24
CA ALA A 79 -10.00 6.08 -1.07
C ALA A 79 -8.68 6.79 -0.69
N LEU A 80 -7.55 6.41 -1.27
CA LEU A 80 -6.23 6.96 -0.91
C LEU A 80 -5.88 8.32 -1.56
N ASN A 81 -6.80 8.98 -2.29
CA ASN A 81 -6.45 10.09 -3.16
C ASN A 81 -6.88 11.51 -2.74
N GLU A 82 -7.56 11.75 -1.61
CA GLU A 82 -8.02 13.13 -1.32
C GLU A 82 -7.59 13.70 0.04
N ASN A 83 -6.61 14.61 -0.04
CA ASN A 83 -6.49 15.84 0.77
C ASN A 83 -6.37 15.73 2.30
N ARG A 84 -5.57 14.79 2.83
CA ARG A 84 -5.07 14.89 4.21
C ARG A 84 -3.63 15.42 4.25
N GLY A 85 -3.44 16.63 4.77
CA GLY A 85 -2.19 17.19 5.33
C GLY A 85 -0.87 16.75 4.69
N ARG A 86 -0.62 17.21 3.47
CA ARG A 86 0.30 16.60 2.49
C ARG A 86 1.82 16.74 2.75
N SER A 87 2.29 17.35 3.85
CA SER A 87 3.74 17.59 4.03
C SER A 87 4.41 16.76 5.12
N ASP A 88 3.86 16.68 6.33
CA ASP A 88 4.54 16.02 7.46
C ASP A 88 4.29 14.49 7.48
N PHE A 89 3.07 14.07 7.12
CA PHE A 89 2.70 12.67 6.99
C PHE A 89 3.41 11.96 5.82
N MET A 90 3.59 12.66 4.69
CA MET A 90 4.33 12.12 3.53
C MET A 90 5.82 11.94 3.82
N GLN A 91 6.40 12.77 4.69
CA GLN A 91 7.80 12.67 5.07
C GLN A 91 8.00 11.52 6.08
N ARG A 92 7.11 11.39 7.07
CA ARG A 92 7.11 10.22 7.97
C ARG A 92 6.80 8.92 7.24
N ARG A 93 5.85 8.87 6.30
CA ARG A 93 5.64 7.67 5.44
C ARG A 93 6.83 7.31 4.57
N ARG A 94 7.58 8.31 4.07
CA ARG A 94 8.84 8.05 3.34
C ARG A 94 9.93 7.49 4.25
N GLU A 95 9.89 7.81 5.53
CA GLU A 95 10.88 7.41 6.54
C GLU A 95 10.47 6.14 7.33
N GLN A 96 9.18 5.82 7.45
CA GLN A 96 8.63 4.75 8.31
C GLN A 96 8.17 3.48 7.57
N GLY A 97 8.21 3.46 6.25
CA GLY A 97 7.89 2.25 5.51
C GLY A 97 8.42 2.35 4.09
N MET A 98 9.59 1.78 3.83
CA MET A 98 10.03 1.55 2.46
C MET A 98 8.94 0.71 1.77
N HIS A 99 8.06 1.35 1.01
CA HIS A 99 6.93 0.66 0.38
C HIS A 99 7.44 -0.58 -0.36
N LEU A 100 6.72 -1.70 -0.25
CA LEU A 100 7.06 -2.94 -0.94
C LEU A 100 7.37 -2.68 -2.43
N LYS A 101 6.66 -1.74 -3.06
CA LYS A 101 6.97 -1.22 -4.40
C LYS A 101 8.47 -0.93 -4.62
N TYR A 102 9.12 -0.17 -3.74
CA TYR A 102 10.53 0.20 -3.91
C TYR A 102 11.47 -0.98 -3.80
N LEU A 103 11.17 -1.93 -2.89
CA LEU A 103 11.88 -3.20 -2.83
C LEU A 103 11.74 -3.96 -4.15
N LEU A 104 10.51 -4.17 -4.63
CA LEU A 104 10.25 -4.96 -5.83
C LEU A 104 10.91 -4.38 -7.08
N VAL A 105 10.98 -3.06 -7.20
CA VAL A 105 11.75 -2.38 -8.25
C VAL A 105 13.25 -2.71 -8.13
N GLY A 106 13.80 -2.65 -6.92
CA GLY A 106 15.21 -2.95 -6.65
C GLY A 106 15.60 -4.41 -6.87
N LEU A 107 14.66 -5.34 -6.75
CA LEU A 107 14.89 -6.78 -6.95
C LEU A 107 14.99 -7.19 -8.42
N GLN A 108 14.61 -6.32 -9.37
CA GLN A 108 14.65 -6.63 -10.82
C GLN A 108 14.00 -7.99 -11.15
N LEU A 109 12.79 -8.22 -10.63
CA LEU A 109 12.06 -9.47 -10.78
C LEU A 109 11.82 -9.84 -12.26
N SER A 110 11.92 -11.13 -12.60
CA SER A 110 11.47 -11.67 -13.90
C SER A 110 9.95 -11.53 -14.06
N ASP A 111 9.43 -11.73 -15.27
CA ASP A 111 7.99 -11.73 -15.52
C ASP A 111 7.27 -12.80 -14.66
N GLU A 112 7.83 -14.01 -14.59
CA GLU A 112 7.28 -15.10 -13.78
C GLU A 112 7.34 -14.80 -12.29
N GLN A 113 8.40 -14.14 -11.82
CA GLN A 113 8.49 -13.72 -10.42
C GLN A 113 7.48 -12.61 -10.12
N ARG A 114 7.30 -11.63 -11.01
CA ARG A 114 6.30 -10.57 -10.85
C ARG A 114 4.89 -11.12 -10.74
N THR A 115 4.52 -12.07 -11.60
CA THR A 115 3.20 -12.74 -11.53
C THR A 115 3.02 -13.44 -10.18
N GLN A 116 4.02 -14.19 -9.71
CA GLN A 116 3.91 -14.85 -8.40
C GLN A 116 3.81 -13.86 -7.23
N VAL A 117 4.52 -12.73 -7.28
CA VAL A 117 4.38 -11.68 -6.26
C VAL A 117 2.96 -11.09 -6.25
N GLN A 118 2.35 -10.91 -7.43
CA GLN A 118 0.95 -10.45 -7.52
C GLN A 118 -0.01 -11.47 -6.88
N ASP A 119 0.21 -12.76 -7.12
CA ASP A 119 -0.57 -13.83 -6.49
C ASP A 119 -0.40 -13.83 -4.96
N PHE A 120 0.82 -13.63 -4.45
CA PHE A 120 1.06 -13.51 -3.00
C PHE A 120 0.39 -12.26 -2.41
N LEU A 121 0.35 -11.15 -3.14
CA LEU A 121 -0.35 -9.93 -2.70
C LEU A 121 -1.87 -10.12 -2.68
N ALA A 122 -2.43 -10.85 -3.63
CA ALA A 122 -3.84 -11.22 -3.61
C ALA A 122 -4.15 -12.09 -2.38
N GLN A 123 -3.35 -13.13 -2.12
CA GLN A 123 -3.47 -13.99 -0.94
C GLN A 123 -3.33 -13.20 0.37
N TYR A 124 -2.39 -12.25 0.43
CA TYR A 124 -2.25 -11.36 1.58
C TYR A 124 -3.52 -10.55 1.84
N ARG A 125 -4.12 -9.95 0.80
CA ARG A 125 -5.37 -9.17 0.95
C ARG A 125 -6.53 -10.04 1.43
N GLU A 126 -6.65 -11.25 0.90
CA GLU A 126 -7.65 -12.21 1.36
C GLU A 126 -7.41 -12.61 2.83
N CYS A 127 -6.15 -12.81 3.21
CA CYS A 127 -5.76 -13.15 4.58
C CYS A 127 -6.16 -12.06 5.58
N ILE A 128 -5.86 -10.79 5.30
CA ILE A 128 -6.19 -9.68 6.21
C ILE A 128 -7.68 -9.30 6.19
N ALA A 129 -8.41 -9.65 5.12
CA ALA A 129 -9.81 -9.30 4.99
C ALA A 129 -10.66 -9.95 6.10
N VAL A 130 -10.32 -11.18 6.50
CA VAL A 130 -11.05 -11.92 7.53
C VAL A 130 -10.97 -11.25 8.90
N PRO A 131 -9.79 -11.02 9.51
CA PRO A 131 -9.72 -10.41 10.84
C PRO A 131 -10.21 -8.95 10.83
N LEU A 132 -10.06 -8.23 9.72
CA LEU A 132 -10.61 -6.87 9.58
C LEU A 132 -12.14 -6.87 9.51
N GLN A 133 -12.74 -7.84 8.82
CA GLN A 133 -14.19 -7.98 8.79
C GLN A 133 -14.73 -8.33 10.18
N GLU A 134 -14.10 -9.26 10.88
CA GLU A 134 -14.46 -9.63 12.26
C GLU A 134 -14.39 -8.43 13.20
N PHE A 135 -13.30 -7.66 13.16
CA PHE A 135 -13.19 -6.41 13.92
C PHE A 135 -14.31 -5.43 13.59
N ARG A 136 -14.67 -5.24 12.32
CA ARG A 136 -15.74 -4.33 11.90
C ARG A 136 -17.10 -4.77 12.43
N ASP A 137 -17.37 -6.07 12.37
CA ASP A 137 -18.64 -6.64 12.83
C ASP A 137 -18.78 -6.44 14.36
N GLU A 138 -17.71 -6.70 15.12
CA GLU A 138 -17.70 -6.53 16.58
C GLU A 138 -17.60 -5.05 17.02
N ALA A 139 -17.01 -4.19 16.20
CA ALA A 139 -16.94 -2.75 16.47
C ALA A 139 -18.28 -2.04 16.19
N SER A 140 -19.14 -2.61 15.34
CA SER A 140 -20.40 -1.99 14.92
C SER A 140 -21.30 -1.58 16.09
N PRO A 141 -21.57 -2.43 17.11
CA PRO A 141 -22.33 -2.03 18.29
C PRO A 141 -21.72 -0.85 19.08
N ILE A 142 -20.40 -0.74 19.15
CA ILE A 142 -19.71 0.36 19.84
C ILE A 142 -19.96 1.68 19.10
N ILE A 143 -19.88 1.65 17.77
CA ILE A 143 -20.16 2.82 16.91
C ILE A 143 -21.63 3.23 16.99
N GLU A 144 -22.57 2.28 16.94
CA GLU A 144 -24.01 2.59 17.08
C GLU A 144 -24.33 3.18 18.46
N ALA A 145 -23.70 2.67 19.53
CA ALA A 145 -23.84 3.24 20.87
C ALA A 145 -23.31 4.69 20.92
N ALA A 146 -22.17 4.96 20.28
CA ALA A 146 -21.62 6.32 20.18
C ALA A 146 -22.56 7.28 19.44
N ARG A 147 -23.21 6.83 18.35
CA ARG A 147 -24.20 7.62 17.60
C ARG A 147 -25.43 7.95 18.44
N ALA A 148 -25.96 6.99 19.19
CA ALA A 148 -27.10 7.21 20.07
C ALA A 148 -26.78 8.21 21.19
N GLN A 149 -25.60 8.11 21.79
CA GLN A 149 -25.14 9.05 22.82
C GLN A 149 -24.91 10.45 22.24
N ARG A 150 -24.28 10.55 21.06
CA ARG A 150 -24.17 11.82 20.33
C ARG A 150 -25.55 12.45 20.13
N GLN A 151 -26.53 11.71 19.62
CA GLN A 151 -27.87 12.25 19.37
C GLN A 151 -28.49 12.83 20.65
N THR A 152 -28.32 12.16 21.78
CA THR A 152 -28.78 12.66 23.10
C THR A 152 -28.14 14.00 23.47
N LEU A 153 -26.85 14.19 23.16
CA LEU A 153 -26.15 15.47 23.37
C LEU A 153 -26.68 16.56 22.44
N ILE A 154 -26.94 16.23 21.16
CA ILE A 154 -27.52 17.18 20.20
C ILE A 154 -28.92 17.61 20.63
N ASP A 155 -29.75 16.68 21.08
CA ASP A 155 -31.10 16.96 21.56
C ASP A 155 -31.07 17.85 22.80
N SER A 156 -30.10 17.64 23.70
CA SER A 156 -29.89 18.47 24.89
C SER A 156 -29.46 19.90 24.52
N VAL A 157 -28.65 20.08 23.48
CA VAL A 157 -28.29 21.40 22.94
C VAL A 157 -29.51 22.08 22.33
N ASN A 158 -30.29 21.37 21.52
CA ASN A 158 -31.48 21.90 20.87
C ASN A 158 -32.57 22.30 21.88
N ALA A 159 -32.67 21.55 22.99
CA ALA A 159 -33.55 21.89 24.11
C ALA A 159 -33.04 23.05 24.98
N GLY A 160 -31.83 23.55 24.72
CA GLY A 160 -31.18 24.59 25.53
C GLY A 160 -30.72 24.11 26.92
N ALA A 161 -30.72 22.81 27.15
CA ALA A 161 -30.24 22.20 28.40
C ALA A 161 -28.70 22.12 28.47
N LEU A 162 -28.04 22.08 27.31
CA LEU A 162 -26.58 22.20 27.17
C LEU A 162 -26.23 23.33 26.22
N THR A 163 -25.13 24.01 26.50
CA THR A 163 -24.48 24.88 25.52
C THR A 163 -23.72 24.04 24.47
N ARG A 164 -23.44 24.64 23.31
CA ARG A 164 -22.61 23.99 22.28
C ARG A 164 -21.18 23.69 22.77
N GLU A 165 -20.67 24.48 23.72
CA GLU A 165 -19.33 24.26 24.28
C GLU A 165 -19.32 23.04 25.20
N GLU A 166 -20.26 22.95 26.14
CA GLU A 166 -20.41 21.78 27.01
C GLU A 166 -20.66 20.50 26.21
N ALA A 167 -21.45 20.56 25.14
CA ALA A 167 -21.68 19.41 24.27
C ALA A 167 -20.41 18.99 23.51
N ARG A 168 -19.54 19.92 23.08
CA ARG A 168 -18.25 19.57 22.48
C ARG A 168 -17.33 18.88 23.48
N ASP A 169 -17.35 19.32 24.74
CA ASP A 169 -16.54 18.71 25.79
C ASP A 169 -16.99 17.28 26.08
N GLN A 170 -18.31 17.07 26.16
CA GLN A 170 -18.89 15.75 26.32
C GLN A 170 -18.64 14.85 25.11
N LEU A 171 -18.69 15.39 23.88
CA LEU A 171 -18.34 14.63 22.68
C LEU A 171 -16.86 14.23 22.66
N ARG A 172 -15.94 15.10 23.12
CA ARG A 172 -14.52 14.75 23.25
C ARG A 172 -14.31 13.60 24.24
N ALA A 173 -15.00 13.64 25.37
CA ALA A 173 -14.96 12.55 26.35
C ALA A 173 -15.52 11.24 25.77
N LEU A 174 -16.66 11.31 25.09
CA LEU A 174 -17.27 10.18 24.39
C LEU A 174 -16.32 9.57 23.35
N ASN A 175 -15.68 10.40 22.52
CA ASN A 175 -14.74 9.91 21.51
C ASN A 175 -13.54 9.21 22.13
N LEU A 176 -13.00 9.74 23.24
CA LEU A 176 -11.89 9.10 23.95
C LEU A 176 -12.30 7.75 24.53
N GLU A 177 -13.45 7.68 25.21
CA GLU A 177 -14.01 6.44 25.76
C GLU A 177 -14.16 5.37 24.67
N LYS A 178 -14.81 5.73 23.55
CA LYS A 178 -15.07 4.78 22.46
C LYS A 178 -13.80 4.35 21.75
N ARG A 179 -12.78 5.21 21.65
CA ARG A 179 -11.46 4.82 21.13
C ARG A 179 -10.77 3.81 22.04
N GLU A 180 -10.86 3.94 23.35
CA GLU A 180 -10.29 2.95 24.27
C GLU A 180 -11.06 1.62 24.22
N GLU A 181 -12.39 1.64 24.10
CA GLU A 181 -13.19 0.43 23.87
C GLU A 181 -12.78 -0.28 22.57
N LEU A 182 -12.63 0.46 21.47
CA LEU A 182 -12.21 -0.10 20.19
C LEU A 182 -10.79 -0.67 20.25
N LYS A 183 -9.84 -0.01 20.93
CA LYS A 183 -8.49 -0.55 21.14
C LYS A 183 -8.53 -1.85 21.96
N ALA A 184 -9.32 -1.88 23.03
CA ALA A 184 -9.48 -3.09 23.84
C ALA A 184 -10.03 -4.25 23.00
N LEU A 185 -11.02 -3.98 22.14
CA LEU A 185 -11.56 -4.96 21.21
C LEU A 185 -10.50 -5.48 20.23
N GLN A 186 -9.63 -4.61 19.69
CA GLN A 186 -8.55 -5.05 18.80
C GLN A 186 -7.61 -6.06 19.48
N VAL A 187 -7.31 -5.83 20.77
CA VAL A 187 -6.49 -6.75 21.57
C VAL A 187 -7.24 -8.06 21.84
N GLU A 188 -8.51 -7.98 22.21
CA GLU A 188 -9.36 -9.16 22.46
C GLU A 188 -9.46 -10.08 21.24
N LEU A 189 -9.59 -9.50 20.04
CA LEU A 189 -9.67 -10.25 18.79
C LEU A 189 -8.30 -10.73 18.26
N GLY A 190 -7.19 -10.33 18.89
CA GLY A 190 -5.85 -10.62 18.35
C GLY A 190 -5.63 -10.02 16.95
N LEU A 191 -6.31 -8.91 16.63
CA LEU A 191 -6.35 -8.34 15.26
C LEU A 191 -4.94 -8.09 14.72
N LEU A 192 -4.09 -7.46 15.54
CA LEU A 192 -2.72 -7.13 15.19
C LEU A 192 -1.89 -8.40 14.91
N GLU A 193 -2.03 -9.44 15.74
CA GLU A 193 -1.30 -10.70 15.58
C GLU A 193 -1.69 -11.37 14.26
N ALA A 194 -2.99 -11.50 13.99
CA ALA A 194 -3.49 -12.08 12.74
C ALA A 194 -3.01 -11.31 11.50
N MET A 195 -3.04 -9.97 11.54
CA MET A 195 -2.53 -9.14 10.44
C MET A 195 -1.01 -9.30 10.27
N CYS A 196 -0.26 -9.42 11.36
CA CYS A 196 1.18 -9.65 11.30
C CYS A 196 1.51 -11.03 10.73
N GLU A 197 0.77 -12.08 11.06
CA GLU A 197 0.93 -13.40 10.44
C GLU A 197 0.74 -13.35 8.92
N CYS A 198 -0.34 -12.69 8.46
CA CYS A 198 -0.58 -12.47 7.02
C CYS A 198 0.59 -11.74 6.35
N LYS A 199 1.09 -10.67 7.00
CA LYS A 199 2.21 -9.86 6.50
C LYS A 199 3.50 -10.68 6.44
N LEU A 200 3.84 -11.39 7.51
CA LEU A 200 5.04 -12.24 7.58
C LEU A 200 4.99 -13.38 6.55
N SER A 201 3.82 -13.96 6.32
CA SER A 201 3.61 -14.96 5.26
C SER A 201 3.90 -14.38 3.86
N LEU A 202 3.36 -13.19 3.55
CA LEU A 202 3.68 -12.47 2.31
C LEU A 202 5.20 -12.28 2.13
N PHE A 203 5.87 -11.77 3.14
CA PHE A 203 7.32 -11.52 3.09
C PHE A 203 8.13 -12.81 2.95
N THR A 204 7.73 -13.88 3.64
CA THR A 204 8.35 -15.20 3.53
C THR A 204 8.20 -15.79 2.13
N ASN A 205 7.00 -15.72 1.55
CA ASN A 205 6.72 -16.20 0.20
C ASN A 205 7.51 -15.43 -0.85
N ILE A 206 7.59 -14.10 -0.73
CA ILE A 206 8.44 -13.28 -1.59
C ILE A 206 9.90 -13.72 -1.46
N SER A 207 10.44 -13.86 -0.25
CA SER A 207 11.84 -14.26 -0.03
C SER A 207 12.17 -15.66 -0.61
N GLY A 208 11.21 -16.59 -0.60
CA GLY A 208 11.37 -17.93 -1.16
C GLY A 208 11.38 -18.00 -2.70
N LEU A 209 10.93 -16.93 -3.36
CA LEU A 209 10.88 -16.81 -4.83
C LEU A 209 12.18 -16.22 -5.42
N LEU A 210 13.00 -15.57 -4.59
CA LEU A 210 14.15 -14.81 -5.03
C LEU A 210 15.35 -15.69 -5.36
N SER A 211 16.15 -15.27 -6.33
CA SER A 211 17.50 -15.81 -6.53
C SER A 211 18.43 -15.42 -5.38
N GLU A 212 19.58 -16.07 -5.26
CA GLU A 212 20.59 -15.74 -4.24
C GLU A 212 21.02 -14.25 -4.29
N GLU A 213 21.17 -13.70 -5.49
CA GLU A 213 21.56 -12.29 -5.70
C GLU A 213 20.46 -11.33 -5.25
N GLN A 214 19.20 -11.64 -5.59
CA GLN A 214 18.03 -10.87 -5.18
C GLN A 214 17.81 -10.96 -3.67
N LYS A 215 18.07 -12.12 -3.07
CA LYS A 215 17.92 -12.36 -1.64
C LYS A 215 18.85 -11.46 -0.82
N ALA A 216 20.08 -11.22 -1.28
CA ALA A 216 20.98 -10.28 -0.61
C ALA A 216 20.42 -8.85 -0.56
N VAL A 217 19.77 -8.40 -1.64
CA VAL A 217 19.08 -7.09 -1.69
C VAL A 217 17.88 -7.08 -0.74
N TYR A 218 17.09 -8.16 -0.75
CA TYR A 218 15.94 -8.34 0.13
C TYR A 218 16.34 -8.32 1.61
N ASP A 219 17.35 -9.09 2.02
CA ASP A 219 17.76 -9.20 3.43
C ASP A 219 18.32 -7.87 3.96
N ALA A 220 19.11 -7.17 3.14
CA ALA A 220 19.62 -5.84 3.46
C ALA A 220 18.51 -4.78 3.59
N TRP A 221 17.38 -4.99 2.92
CA TRP A 221 16.19 -4.16 3.06
C TRP A 221 15.35 -4.58 4.28
N TYR A 222 15.15 -5.88 4.48
CA TYR A 222 14.31 -6.45 5.54
C TYR A 222 14.84 -6.12 6.93
N THR A 223 16.17 -6.12 7.12
CA THR A 223 16.84 -5.74 8.38
C THR A 223 16.63 -4.29 8.80
N LYS A 224 16.12 -3.44 7.89
CA LYS A 224 15.81 -2.03 8.17
C LYS A 224 14.31 -1.81 8.40
N LEU A 225 13.50 -2.85 8.30
CA LEU A 225 12.08 -2.73 8.60
C LEU A 225 11.90 -2.54 10.10
N GLU A 226 11.24 -1.45 10.45
CA GLU A 226 10.75 -1.19 11.78
C GLU A 226 9.23 -1.43 11.82
N GLY A 227 8.68 -1.62 13.02
CA GLY A 227 7.24 -1.75 13.23
C GLY A 227 6.83 -3.01 13.99
N VAL A 228 5.56 -3.04 14.38
CA VAL A 228 5.04 -4.01 15.35
C VAL A 228 5.11 -5.47 14.85
N CYS A 229 5.05 -5.69 13.54
CA CYS A 229 5.18 -7.03 12.96
C CYS A 229 6.62 -7.49 12.71
N PHE A 230 7.61 -6.59 12.82
CA PHE A 230 9.01 -6.84 12.43
C PHE A 230 10.02 -6.58 13.55
N SER A 231 9.57 -6.02 14.66
CA SER A 231 10.41 -5.84 15.85
C SER A 231 10.54 -7.16 16.62
N THR A 232 11.75 -7.42 17.10
CA THR A 232 12.08 -8.58 17.96
C THR A 232 12.12 -8.19 19.45
N GLU A 233 11.68 -6.98 19.79
CA GLU A 233 11.60 -6.54 21.19
C GLU A 233 10.22 -6.89 21.76
N ASP A 234 10.25 -7.85 22.67
CA ASP A 234 9.20 -8.28 23.58
C ASP A 234 8.14 -7.20 23.90
N SER A 235 6.91 -7.43 23.47
CA SER A 235 5.69 -6.83 24.04
C SER A 235 5.36 -7.44 25.42
N SER A 236 6.37 -7.59 26.27
CA SER A 236 6.23 -7.91 27.69
C SER A 236 6.47 -6.65 28.51
N ASN A 237 5.44 -5.82 28.70
CA ASN A 237 5.13 -5.09 29.93
C ASN A 237 3.81 -4.31 29.82
#